data_AF-A0A0N4V5T3-F1
#
_entry.id   AF-A0A0N4V5T3-F1
#
_cell.length_a   1.000
_cell.length_b   1.000
_cell.length_c   1.000
_cell.angle_alpha   90.00
_cell.angle_beta   90.00
_cell.angle_gamma   90.00
#
_symmetry.space_group_name_H-M   'P 1'
#
loop_
_entity.id
_entity.type
_entity.pdbx_description
1 polymer ?
#
loop_
_entity_poly.entity_id
_entity_poly.type
_entity_poly.pdbx_seq_one_letter_code
_entity_poly.pdbx_strand_id
1 'polypeptide(L)'
;MQVLTLETACIRHVALWPSEYVDNLKKLPPALKMRVQRLCEDVELFVQLHAKISPLQRNWVAIDQNSEIDWPQTYRQCIDGLSPESAFKFAAANALEEECSRIWNNLNEESRNKLRKASNAVIRSAAWHAAGFHYLILSDYVCCIATRNGWPNALKLWLSRVPEEEYDRLCAKLSLISVCHEHYHLLELLPAYDTFPFTFIFRNGRVNPEFIQKLANTPVRWKKLTMKISRALLEWASRKEIDRIRIDFYSTVETAVYGRFIDVLLASPEKSST
;
A
#
# COMPACT_ATOMS: atom_id res chain seq x y z
N MET A 1 21.23 -17.74 -18.10
CA MET A 1 20.05 -17.21 -18.82
C MET A 1 19.03 -18.34 -18.92
N GLN A 2 17.96 -18.29 -18.14
CA GLN A 2 16.89 -19.29 -18.25
C GLN A 2 16.01 -18.94 -19.46
N VAL A 3 15.70 -19.95 -20.28
CA VAL A 3 14.82 -19.79 -21.45
C VAL A 3 13.37 -19.79 -20.94
N LEU A 4 12.66 -18.68 -21.13
CA LEU A 4 11.23 -18.58 -20.82
C LEU A 4 10.45 -19.41 -21.84
N THR A 5 9.33 -20.00 -21.41
CA THR A 5 8.37 -20.58 -22.37
C THR A 5 7.78 -19.48 -23.24
N LEU A 6 7.30 -19.81 -24.45
CA LEU A 6 6.62 -18.86 -25.32
C LEU A 6 5.41 -18.22 -24.62
N GLU A 7 4.67 -19.03 -23.86
CA GLU A 7 3.53 -18.55 -23.06
C GLU A 7 3.98 -17.48 -22.06
N THR A 8 5.00 -17.77 -21.25
CA THR A 8 5.53 -16.82 -20.26
C THR A 8 6.06 -15.55 -20.94
N ALA A 9 6.72 -15.67 -22.10
CA ALA A 9 7.22 -14.53 -22.85
C ALA A 9 6.07 -13.64 -23.38
N CYS A 10 4.98 -14.25 -23.87
CA CYS A 10 3.79 -13.52 -24.30
C CYS A 10 3.07 -12.86 -23.11
N ILE A 11 2.87 -13.57 -21.99
CA ILE A 11 2.27 -13.00 -20.78
C ILE A 11 3.11 -11.82 -20.28
N ARG A 12 4.44 -11.98 -20.23
CA ARG A 12 5.35 -10.90 -19.86
C ARG A 12 5.21 -9.70 -20.77
N HIS A 13 5.22 -9.90 -22.09
CA HIS A 13 5.12 -8.79 -23.04
C HIS A 13 3.83 -7.99 -22.84
N VAL A 14 2.71 -8.69 -22.67
CA VAL A 14 1.38 -8.08 -22.48
C VAL A 14 1.26 -7.44 -21.10
N ALA A 15 1.78 -8.06 -20.05
CA ALA A 15 1.66 -7.57 -18.68
C ALA A 15 2.34 -6.21 -18.45
N LEU A 16 3.35 -5.93 -19.27
CA LEU A 16 4.12 -4.69 -19.22
C LEU A 16 3.52 -3.56 -20.08
N TRP A 17 2.43 -3.82 -20.82
CA TRP A 17 1.70 -2.78 -21.54
C TRP A 17 1.01 -1.81 -20.56
N PRO A 18 0.72 -0.57 -21.01
CA PRO A 18 -0.22 0.29 -20.31
C PRO A 18 -1.59 -0.40 -20.16
N SER A 19 -2.25 -0.20 -19.02
CA SER A 19 -3.49 -0.90 -18.65
C SER A 19 -4.63 -0.73 -19.67
N GLU A 20 -4.68 0.42 -20.34
CA GLU A 20 -5.63 0.74 -21.43
C GLU A 20 -5.57 -0.25 -22.62
N TYR A 21 -4.45 -0.93 -22.84
CA TYR A 21 -4.31 -1.91 -23.92
C TYR A 21 -4.75 -3.32 -23.52
N VAL A 22 -4.84 -3.61 -22.22
CA VAL A 22 -5.19 -4.93 -21.69
C VAL A 22 -6.69 -5.22 -21.89
N ASP A 23 -7.53 -4.19 -21.83
CA ASP A 23 -8.97 -4.31 -22.07
C ASP A 23 -9.31 -4.73 -23.51
N ASN A 24 -8.37 -4.55 -24.44
CA ASN A 24 -8.52 -4.97 -25.84
C ASN A 24 -8.31 -6.48 -26.05
N LEU A 25 -7.90 -7.22 -25.02
CA LEU A 25 -7.69 -8.68 -25.06
C LEU A 25 -9.00 -9.48 -24.94
N LYS A 26 -10.00 -9.14 -25.78
CA LYS A 26 -11.35 -9.73 -25.74
C LYS A 26 -11.38 -11.23 -26.07
N LYS A 27 -10.35 -11.76 -26.73
CA LYS A 27 -10.29 -13.15 -27.26
C LYS A 27 -9.52 -14.13 -26.37
N LEU A 28 -8.97 -13.71 -25.23
CA LEU A 28 -8.24 -14.61 -24.34
C LEU A 28 -9.20 -15.51 -23.54
N PRO A 29 -8.84 -16.77 -23.26
CA PRO A 29 -9.55 -17.61 -22.31
C PRO A 29 -9.71 -16.90 -20.95
N PRO A 30 -10.86 -17.02 -20.25
CA PRO A 30 -11.13 -16.25 -19.02
C PRO A 30 -10.05 -16.39 -17.94
N ALA A 31 -9.53 -17.61 -17.72
CA ALA A 31 -8.47 -17.86 -16.74
C ALA A 31 -7.16 -17.12 -17.08
N LEU A 32 -6.76 -17.14 -18.37
CA LEU A 32 -5.57 -16.44 -18.84
C LEU A 32 -5.75 -14.92 -18.79
N LYS A 33 -6.94 -14.43 -19.17
CA LYS A 33 -7.29 -13.02 -19.06
C LYS A 33 -7.19 -12.52 -17.62
N MET A 34 -7.76 -13.24 -16.65
CA MET A 34 -7.64 -12.89 -15.23
C MET A 34 -6.19 -12.88 -14.75
N ARG A 35 -5.38 -13.86 -15.18
CA ARG A 35 -3.96 -13.94 -14.80
C ARG A 35 -3.17 -12.73 -15.33
N VAL A 36 -3.35 -12.38 -16.60
CA VAL A 36 -2.72 -11.19 -17.21
C VAL A 36 -3.18 -9.91 -16.51
N GLN A 37 -4.48 -9.76 -16.26
CA GLN A 37 -5.02 -8.57 -15.58
C GLN A 37 -4.43 -8.39 -14.18
N ARG A 38 -4.37 -9.46 -13.37
CA ARG A 38 -3.73 -9.41 -12.05
C ARG A 38 -2.27 -8.98 -12.14
N LEU A 39 -1.52 -9.54 -13.08
CA LEU A 39 -0.12 -9.19 -13.23
C LEU A 39 0.07 -7.72 -13.68
N CYS A 40 -0.78 -7.23 -14.58
CA CYS A 40 -0.81 -5.80 -14.94
C CYS A 40 -1.11 -4.91 -13.74
N GLU A 41 -2.11 -5.26 -12.92
CA GLU A 41 -2.47 -4.53 -11.71
C GLU A 41 -1.31 -4.51 -10.70
N ASP A 42 -0.61 -5.63 -10.50
CA ASP A 42 0.54 -5.72 -9.59
C ASP A 42 1.73 -4.88 -10.09
N VAL A 43 2.03 -4.91 -11.40
CA VAL A 43 3.08 -4.07 -12.03
C VAL A 43 2.73 -2.58 -11.90
N GLU A 44 1.49 -2.22 -12.21
CA GLU A 44 0.99 -0.85 -12.10
C GLU A 44 1.12 -0.33 -10.68
N LEU A 45 0.62 -1.12 -9.72
CA LEU A 45 0.71 -0.80 -8.30
C LEU A 45 2.17 -0.61 -7.88
N PHE A 46 3.06 -1.53 -8.24
CA PHE A 46 4.47 -1.42 -7.92
C PHE A 46 5.10 -0.12 -8.44
N VAL A 47 4.86 0.25 -9.69
CA VAL A 47 5.38 1.50 -10.28
C VAL A 47 4.79 2.71 -9.57
N GLN A 48 3.48 2.74 -9.32
CA GLN A 48 2.80 3.85 -8.66
C GLN A 48 3.31 4.09 -7.23
N LEU A 49 3.54 3.02 -6.46
CA LEU A 49 4.06 3.10 -5.09
C LEU A 49 5.44 3.75 -5.01
N HIS A 50 6.26 3.65 -6.06
CA HIS A 50 7.62 4.14 -6.08
C HIS A 50 7.80 5.45 -6.87
N ALA A 51 6.77 5.91 -7.59
CA ALA A 51 6.84 7.09 -8.45
C ALA A 51 7.35 8.37 -7.75
N LYS A 52 7.09 8.51 -6.44
CA LYS A 52 7.54 9.65 -5.64
C LYS A 52 9.04 9.65 -5.29
N ILE A 53 9.69 8.50 -5.38
CA ILE A 53 11.10 8.33 -4.96
C ILE A 53 12.01 7.91 -6.10
N SER A 54 11.47 7.32 -7.17
CA SER A 54 12.24 6.84 -8.31
C SER A 54 11.36 6.76 -9.57
N PRO A 55 11.84 7.20 -10.74
CA PRO A 55 11.12 7.09 -12.00
C PRO A 55 11.25 5.66 -12.56
N LEU A 56 10.61 4.69 -11.89
CA LEU A 56 10.66 3.30 -12.32
C LEU A 56 9.98 3.10 -13.67
N GLN A 57 10.61 2.29 -14.53
CA GLN A 57 10.04 1.91 -15.81
C GLN A 57 9.41 0.51 -15.71
N ARG A 58 8.25 0.30 -16.36
CA ARG A 58 7.56 -1.00 -16.34
C ARG A 58 8.45 -2.13 -16.85
N ASN A 59 9.27 -1.87 -17.87
CA ASN A 59 10.18 -2.84 -18.47
C ASN A 59 11.31 -3.32 -17.53
N TRP A 60 11.48 -2.69 -16.35
CA TRP A 60 12.40 -3.15 -15.30
C TRP A 60 11.77 -4.20 -14.39
N VAL A 61 10.46 -4.47 -14.52
CA VAL A 61 9.81 -5.55 -13.80
C VAL A 61 10.10 -6.88 -14.51
N ALA A 62 10.77 -7.76 -13.80
CA ALA A 62 11.08 -9.11 -14.25
C ALA A 62 9.91 -10.05 -13.94
N ILE A 63 9.62 -10.96 -14.87
CA ILE A 63 8.55 -11.95 -14.73
C ILE A 63 9.20 -13.34 -14.82
N ASP A 64 8.88 -14.19 -13.85
CA ASP A 64 9.43 -15.54 -13.70
C ASP A 64 8.73 -16.56 -14.63
N GLN A 65 9.14 -17.83 -14.56
CA GLN A 65 8.55 -18.91 -15.37
C GLN A 65 7.08 -19.18 -15.02
N ASN A 66 6.68 -18.90 -13.78
CA ASN A 66 5.31 -19.03 -13.29
C ASN A 66 4.45 -17.82 -13.66
N SER A 67 4.95 -16.91 -14.51
CA SER A 67 4.24 -15.69 -14.89
C SER A 67 3.83 -14.84 -13.67
N GLU A 68 4.68 -14.84 -12.65
CA GLU A 68 4.60 -13.97 -11.48
C GLU A 68 5.76 -12.98 -11.52
N ILE A 69 5.69 -11.92 -10.70
CA ILE A 69 6.80 -10.96 -10.62
C ILE A 69 7.98 -11.63 -9.92
N ASP A 70 9.13 -11.67 -10.59
CA ASP A 70 10.40 -12.05 -10.00
C ASP A 70 10.92 -10.85 -9.19
N TRP A 71 10.52 -10.79 -7.91
CA TRP A 71 10.90 -9.68 -7.03
C TRP A 71 12.43 -9.53 -6.87
N PRO A 72 13.22 -10.59 -6.60
CA PRO A 72 14.67 -10.46 -6.51
C PRO A 72 15.31 -9.86 -7.77
N GLN A 73 14.93 -10.33 -8.95
CA GLN A 73 15.48 -9.82 -10.20
C GLN A 73 14.97 -8.42 -10.53
N THR A 74 13.70 -8.12 -10.23
CA THR A 74 13.10 -6.79 -10.39
C THR A 74 13.83 -5.76 -9.53
N TYR A 75 14.09 -6.07 -8.26
CA TYR A 75 14.82 -5.17 -7.36
C TYR A 75 16.23 -4.90 -7.85
N ARG A 76 16.95 -5.94 -8.32
CA ARG A 76 18.28 -5.78 -8.90
C ARG A 76 18.26 -4.87 -10.13
N GLN A 77 17.36 -5.11 -11.08
CA GLN A 77 17.24 -4.28 -12.29
C GLN A 77 16.91 -2.82 -11.94
N CYS A 78 16.03 -2.60 -10.97
CA CYS A 78 15.68 -1.26 -10.51
C CYS A 78 16.88 -0.57 -9.85
N ILE A 79 17.65 -1.26 -8.99
CA ILE A 79 18.85 -0.69 -8.36
C ILE A 79 19.91 -0.34 -9.41
N ASP A 80 20.17 -1.23 -10.37
CA ASP A 80 21.18 -1.03 -11.42
C ASP A 80 20.81 0.11 -12.39
N GLY A 81 19.51 0.34 -12.60
CA GLY A 81 18.99 1.39 -13.48
C GLY A 81 18.90 2.79 -12.84
N LEU A 82 19.16 2.92 -11.53
CA LEU A 82 18.98 4.16 -10.78
C LEU A 82 20.31 4.82 -10.42
N SER A 83 20.29 6.15 -10.21
CA SER A 83 21.42 6.84 -9.59
C SER A 83 21.65 6.36 -8.15
N PRO A 84 22.87 6.41 -7.58
CA PRO A 84 23.13 5.89 -6.24
C PRO A 84 22.19 6.43 -5.14
N GLU A 85 21.83 7.72 -5.19
CA GLU A 85 20.89 8.29 -4.22
C GLU A 85 19.47 7.74 -4.40
N SER A 86 18.98 7.62 -5.63
CA SER A 86 17.66 7.05 -5.92
C SER A 86 17.62 5.55 -5.64
N ALA A 87 18.68 4.83 -5.95
CA ALA A 87 18.86 3.42 -5.64
C ALA A 87 18.81 3.18 -4.12
N PHE A 88 19.44 4.04 -3.32
CA PHE A 88 19.33 3.98 -1.86
C PHE A 88 17.89 4.18 -1.39
N LYS A 89 17.18 5.19 -1.92
CA LYS A 89 15.78 5.45 -1.56
C LYS A 89 14.87 4.28 -1.93
N PHE A 90 15.07 3.71 -3.12
CA PHE A 90 14.36 2.53 -3.59
C PHE A 90 14.62 1.30 -2.70
N ALA A 91 15.88 1.03 -2.36
CA ALA A 91 16.26 -0.04 -1.45
C ALA A 91 15.62 0.14 -0.06
N ALA A 92 15.60 1.37 0.46
CA ALA A 92 14.98 1.67 1.75
C ALA A 92 13.45 1.44 1.73
N ALA A 93 12.76 1.83 0.66
CA ALA A 93 11.32 1.59 0.50
C ALA A 93 10.96 0.09 0.39
N ASN A 94 11.89 -0.72 -0.11
CA ASN A 94 11.72 -2.16 -0.26
C ASN A 94 12.35 -2.99 0.86
N ALA A 95 12.82 -2.36 1.95
CA ALA A 95 13.48 -3.02 3.08
C ALA A 95 14.70 -3.87 2.70
N LEU A 96 15.49 -3.44 1.70
CA LEU A 96 16.71 -4.11 1.26
C LEU A 96 17.91 -3.60 2.07
N GLU A 97 18.00 -3.99 3.35
CA GLU A 97 18.97 -3.41 4.30
C GLU A 97 20.43 -3.61 3.91
N GLU A 98 20.77 -4.79 3.38
CA GLU A 98 22.12 -5.09 2.88
C GLU A 98 22.47 -4.20 1.68
N GLU A 99 21.54 -4.01 0.75
CA GLU A 99 21.71 -3.13 -0.41
C GLU A 99 21.82 -1.66 0.01
N CYS A 100 21.01 -1.21 0.97
CA CYS A 100 21.17 0.12 1.57
C CYS A 100 22.58 0.31 2.12
N SER A 101 23.10 -0.66 2.86
CA SER A 101 24.45 -0.60 3.45
C SER A 101 25.54 -0.57 2.37
N ARG A 102 25.40 -1.42 1.34
CA ARG A 102 26.32 -1.47 0.20
C ARG A 102 26.35 -0.15 -0.56
N ILE A 103 25.18 0.41 -0.88
CA ILE A 103 25.06 1.70 -1.59
C ILE A 103 25.62 2.82 -0.71
N TRP A 104 25.27 2.85 0.58
CA TRP A 104 25.71 3.85 1.55
C TRP A 104 27.23 4.01 1.59
N ASN A 105 27.95 2.89 1.60
CA ASN A 105 29.41 2.86 1.63
C ASN A 105 30.05 3.49 0.38
N ASN A 106 29.34 3.48 -0.75
CA ASN A 106 29.80 4.05 -2.01
C ASN A 106 29.33 5.50 -2.25
N LEU A 107 28.44 6.03 -1.39
CA LEU A 107 27.97 7.42 -1.49
C LEU A 107 29.03 8.41 -0.98
N ASN A 108 29.10 9.57 -1.64
CA ASN A 108 29.86 10.70 -1.13
C ASN A 108 29.17 11.36 0.09
N GLU A 109 29.92 12.17 0.84
CA GLU A 109 29.43 12.78 2.09
C GLU A 109 28.25 13.73 1.87
N GLU A 110 28.19 14.42 0.73
CA GLU A 110 27.06 15.28 0.39
C GLU A 110 25.76 14.47 0.25
N SER A 111 25.80 13.35 -0.47
CA SER A 111 24.64 12.47 -0.66
C SER A 111 24.20 11.82 0.66
N ARG A 112 25.16 11.38 1.48
CA ARG A 112 24.89 10.87 2.82
C ARG A 112 24.20 11.91 3.70
N ASN A 113 24.63 13.17 3.63
CA ASN A 113 24.01 14.28 4.35
C ASN A 113 22.58 14.57 3.87
N LYS A 114 22.34 14.54 2.56
CA LYS A 114 20.99 14.67 1.99
C LYS A 114 20.06 13.57 2.49
N LEU A 115 20.50 12.31 2.45
CA LEU A 115 19.69 11.16 2.87
C LEU A 115 19.39 11.17 4.39
N ARG A 116 20.36 11.53 5.24
CA ARG A 116 20.13 11.70 6.69
C ARG A 116 19.17 12.84 7.04
N LYS A 117 18.99 13.80 6.13
CA LYS A 117 18.05 14.92 6.27
C LYS A 117 16.80 14.74 5.42
N ALA A 118 16.59 13.56 4.82
CA ALA A 118 15.42 13.30 3.99
C ALA A 118 14.13 13.53 4.78
N SER A 119 13.14 14.17 4.16
CA SER A 119 11.84 14.42 4.78
C SER A 119 11.07 13.13 5.05
N ASN A 120 11.23 12.14 4.17
CA ASN A 120 10.64 10.82 4.33
C ASN A 120 11.36 10.01 5.43
N ALA A 121 10.61 9.64 6.47
CA ALA A 121 11.15 8.96 7.64
C ALA A 121 11.71 7.56 7.35
N VAL A 122 11.18 6.82 6.37
CA VAL A 122 11.70 5.49 6.00
C VAL A 122 13.09 5.63 5.40
N ILE A 123 13.26 6.55 4.45
CA ILE A 123 14.56 6.84 3.81
C ILE A 123 15.57 7.33 4.85
N ARG A 124 15.15 8.30 5.68
CA ARG A 124 16.00 8.86 6.72
C ARG A 124 16.43 7.81 7.75
N SER A 125 15.51 6.94 8.17
CA SER A 125 15.81 5.89 9.16
C SER A 125 16.68 4.79 8.58
N ALA A 126 16.51 4.43 7.30
CA ALA A 126 17.45 3.55 6.62
C ALA A 126 18.86 4.16 6.54
N ALA A 127 18.97 5.47 6.28
CA ALA A 127 20.26 6.17 6.28
C ALA A 127 20.89 6.22 7.68
N TRP A 128 20.11 6.47 8.73
CA TRP A 128 20.60 6.40 10.11
C TRP A 128 21.00 4.99 10.50
N HIS A 129 20.24 3.97 10.09
CA HIS A 129 20.58 2.57 10.33
C HIS A 129 21.91 2.19 9.65
N ALA A 130 22.09 2.52 8.37
CA ALA A 130 23.34 2.26 7.64
C ALA A 130 24.54 3.02 8.21
N ALA A 131 24.30 4.14 8.89
CA ALA A 131 25.33 4.93 9.58
C ALA A 131 25.54 4.53 11.06
N GLY A 132 24.82 3.53 11.58
CA GLY A 132 24.93 3.06 12.97
C GLY A 132 24.18 3.91 14.02
N PHE A 133 23.35 4.88 13.60
CA PHE A 133 22.58 5.74 14.49
C PHE A 133 21.20 5.15 14.84
N HIS A 134 21.16 3.90 15.33
CA HIS A 134 19.91 3.18 15.58
C HIS A 134 19.00 3.87 16.62
N TYR A 135 19.58 4.56 17.59
CA TYR A 135 18.87 5.27 18.67
C TYR A 135 18.03 6.47 18.19
N LEU A 136 18.26 6.96 16.97
CA LEU A 136 17.47 8.06 16.39
C LEU A 136 16.18 7.58 15.69
N ILE A 137 16.00 6.26 15.56
CA ILE A 137 14.92 5.69 14.76
C ILE A 137 13.67 5.50 15.61
N LEU A 138 12.58 6.14 15.20
CA LEU A 138 11.25 6.01 15.80
C LEU A 138 10.40 5.07 14.93
N SER A 139 10.42 3.76 15.26
CA SER A 139 9.79 2.71 14.43
C SER A 139 8.30 2.95 14.18
N ASP A 140 7.55 3.47 15.15
CA ASP A 140 6.12 3.78 15.03
C ASP A 140 5.84 4.84 13.94
N TYR A 141 6.64 5.90 13.92
CA TYR A 141 6.55 6.97 12.95
C TYR A 141 6.98 6.48 11.58
N VAL A 142 8.03 5.65 11.51
CA VAL A 142 8.48 5.04 10.25
C VAL A 142 7.40 4.12 9.67
N CYS A 143 6.73 3.32 10.49
CA CYS A 143 5.58 2.51 10.06
C CYS A 143 4.47 3.38 9.48
N CYS A 144 4.10 4.48 10.16
CA CYS A 144 3.11 5.42 9.64
C CYS A 144 3.51 5.96 8.25
N ILE A 145 4.78 6.34 8.05
CA ILE A 145 5.25 6.84 6.75
C ILE A 145 5.29 5.73 5.70
N ALA A 146 5.71 4.51 6.04
CA ALA A 146 5.67 3.36 5.13
C ALA A 146 4.24 3.07 4.68
N THR A 147 3.27 3.08 5.60
CA THR A 147 1.85 2.88 5.30
C THR A 147 1.29 3.98 4.41
N ARG A 148 1.62 5.26 4.67
CA ARG A 148 1.17 6.40 3.85
C ARG A 148 1.70 6.39 2.41
N ASN A 149 2.82 5.69 2.17
CA ASN A 149 3.37 5.52 0.83
C ASN A 149 3.05 4.13 0.23
N GLY A 150 2.34 3.28 0.97
CA GLY A 150 1.93 1.97 0.49
C GLY A 150 3.08 0.96 0.37
N TRP A 151 4.16 1.09 1.14
CA TRP A 151 5.37 0.25 1.02
C TRP A 151 5.31 -0.99 1.93
N PRO A 152 4.95 -2.18 1.40
CA PRO A 152 4.67 -3.36 2.22
C PRO A 152 5.90 -3.90 2.94
N ASN A 153 7.04 -3.99 2.24
CA ASN A 153 8.27 -4.56 2.79
C ASN A 153 8.87 -3.65 3.86
N ALA A 154 8.91 -2.33 3.61
CA ALA A 154 9.30 -1.36 4.62
C ALA A 154 8.38 -1.44 5.84
N LEU A 155 7.05 -1.47 5.64
CA LEU A 155 6.12 -1.60 6.75
C LEU A 155 6.42 -2.87 7.58
N LYS A 156 6.55 -4.03 6.93
CA LYS A 156 6.84 -5.30 7.61
C LYS A 156 8.14 -5.25 8.42
N LEU A 157 9.21 -4.71 7.84
CA LEU A 157 10.50 -4.56 8.51
C LEU A 157 10.42 -3.65 9.75
N TRP A 158 9.79 -2.48 9.61
CA TRP A 158 9.75 -1.52 10.71
C TRP A 158 8.76 -1.92 11.79
N LEU A 159 7.69 -2.62 11.41
CA LEU A 159 6.70 -3.14 12.35
C LEU A 159 7.26 -4.26 13.22
N SER A 160 8.19 -5.08 12.72
CA SER A 160 8.89 -6.09 13.54
C SER A 160 9.85 -5.50 14.58
N ARG A 161 10.11 -4.18 14.52
CA ARG A 161 10.94 -3.42 15.46
C ARG A 161 10.11 -2.61 16.46
N VAL A 162 8.79 -2.74 16.44
CA VAL A 162 7.90 -2.07 17.38
C VAL A 162 7.73 -2.96 18.62
N PRO A 163 7.83 -2.40 19.85
CA PRO A 163 7.57 -3.16 21.07
C PRO A 163 6.17 -3.78 21.07
N GLU A 164 6.05 -4.98 21.62
CA GLU A 164 4.79 -5.75 21.64
C GLU A 164 3.64 -4.97 22.28
N GLU A 165 3.92 -4.21 23.36
CA GLU A 165 2.94 -3.37 24.07
C GLU A 165 2.31 -2.27 23.19
N GLU A 166 3.00 -1.82 22.16
CA GLU A 166 2.54 -0.77 21.25
C GLU A 166 1.96 -1.33 19.93
N TYR A 167 2.22 -2.62 19.67
CA TYR A 167 2.00 -3.25 18.37
C TYR A 167 0.53 -3.20 17.94
N ASP A 168 -0.39 -3.65 18.80
CA ASP A 168 -1.81 -3.75 18.45
C ASP A 168 -2.43 -2.38 18.17
N ARG A 169 -2.15 -1.41 19.06
CA ARG A 169 -2.63 -0.04 18.93
C ARG A 169 -2.08 0.61 17.65
N LEU A 170 -0.81 0.37 17.33
CA LEU A 170 -0.20 0.86 16.10
C LEU A 170 -0.87 0.21 14.89
N CYS A 171 -1.02 -1.11 14.84
CA CYS A 171 -1.63 -1.79 13.70
C CYS A 171 -3.05 -1.30 13.42
N ALA A 172 -3.89 -1.11 14.43
CA ALA A 172 -5.22 -0.54 14.26
C ALA A 172 -5.18 0.87 13.65
N LYS A 173 -4.22 1.70 14.08
CA LYS A 173 -3.96 3.02 13.49
C LYS A 173 -3.46 2.92 12.04
N LEU A 174 -2.56 1.99 11.74
CA LEU A 174 -2.03 1.79 10.38
C LEU A 174 -3.15 1.33 9.43
N SER A 175 -4.10 0.51 9.86
CA SER A 175 -5.26 0.11 9.06
C SER A 175 -6.10 1.33 8.63
N LEU A 176 -6.30 2.30 9.52
CA LEU A 176 -6.97 3.56 9.17
C LEU A 176 -6.16 4.39 8.17
N ILE A 177 -4.84 4.47 8.35
CA ILE A 177 -3.94 5.17 7.41
C ILE A 177 -3.98 4.52 6.03
N SER A 178 -3.98 3.18 5.95
CA SER A 178 -4.10 2.44 4.69
C SER A 178 -5.37 2.82 3.93
N VAL A 179 -6.51 2.94 4.62
CA VAL A 179 -7.77 3.41 4.00
C VAL A 179 -7.67 4.87 3.58
N CYS A 180 -7.15 5.76 4.44
CA CYS A 180 -7.00 7.18 4.12
C CYS A 180 -6.17 7.43 2.85
N HIS A 181 -5.19 6.57 2.57
CA HIS A 181 -4.29 6.67 1.43
C HIS A 181 -4.59 5.65 0.31
N GLU A 182 -5.71 4.92 0.43
CA GLU A 182 -6.17 3.93 -0.58
C GLU A 182 -5.15 2.81 -0.86
N HIS A 183 -4.28 2.54 0.12
CA HIS A 183 -3.29 1.47 0.11
C HIS A 183 -3.86 0.19 0.73
N TYR A 184 -4.97 -0.30 0.17
CA TYR A 184 -5.74 -1.41 0.73
C TYR A 184 -4.97 -2.73 0.77
N HIS A 185 -3.98 -2.91 -0.10
CA HIS A 185 -3.08 -4.08 -0.10
C HIS A 185 -2.33 -4.24 1.22
N LEU A 186 -2.08 -3.15 1.95
CA LEU A 186 -1.43 -3.21 3.26
C LEU A 186 -2.31 -3.83 4.35
N LEU A 187 -3.63 -3.87 4.16
CA LEU A 187 -4.53 -4.51 5.12
C LEU A 187 -4.33 -6.04 5.17
N GLU A 188 -3.75 -6.64 4.13
CA GLU A 188 -3.37 -8.07 4.12
C GLU A 188 -2.20 -8.37 5.07
N LEU A 189 -1.42 -7.35 5.44
CA LEU A 189 -0.24 -7.47 6.31
C LEU A 189 -0.55 -7.18 7.79
N LEU A 190 -1.68 -6.52 8.06
CA LEU A 190 -2.06 -6.08 9.39
C LEU A 190 -3.04 -7.08 10.01
N PRO A 191 -2.97 -7.34 11.33
CA PRO A 191 -3.97 -8.18 11.98
C PRO A 191 -5.38 -7.60 11.81
N ALA A 192 -6.37 -8.48 11.82
CA ALA A 192 -7.77 -8.05 11.81
C ALA A 192 -8.16 -7.56 13.20
N TYR A 193 -8.67 -6.33 13.28
CA TYR A 193 -9.19 -5.74 14.51
C TYR A 193 -10.66 -5.40 14.36
N ASP A 194 -11.36 -5.39 15.48
CA ASP A 194 -12.75 -4.95 15.56
C ASP A 194 -12.87 -3.55 16.21
N THR A 195 -11.83 -3.11 16.93
CA THR A 195 -11.74 -1.75 17.51
C THR A 195 -10.70 -0.89 16.80
N PHE A 196 -11.06 0.33 16.39
CA PHE A 196 -10.16 1.26 15.72
C PHE A 196 -10.12 2.62 16.42
N PRO A 197 -8.95 3.27 16.48
CA PRO A 197 -8.80 4.58 17.11
C PRO A 197 -9.27 5.70 16.17
N PHE A 198 -10.56 5.75 15.83
CA PHE A 198 -11.12 6.72 14.86
C PHE A 198 -10.87 8.18 15.24
N THR A 199 -10.71 8.49 16.53
CA THR A 199 -10.30 9.83 17.02
C THR A 199 -8.95 10.29 16.46
N PHE A 200 -8.10 9.37 16.00
CA PHE A 200 -6.84 9.68 15.32
C PHE A 200 -7.08 10.42 13.99
N ILE A 201 -8.08 9.99 13.21
CA ILE A 201 -8.42 10.59 11.91
C ILE A 201 -9.57 11.61 12.01
N PHE A 202 -10.45 11.48 13.01
CA PHE A 202 -11.61 12.33 13.26
C PHE A 202 -11.50 13.00 14.63
N ARG A 203 -10.56 13.95 14.76
CA ARG A 203 -10.23 14.59 16.05
C ARG A 203 -11.41 15.28 16.75
N ASN A 204 -12.39 15.74 15.99
CA ASN A 204 -13.59 16.43 16.49
C ASN A 204 -14.83 15.51 16.56
N GLY A 205 -14.67 14.20 16.37
CA GLY A 205 -15.78 13.25 16.34
C GLY A 205 -16.64 13.32 15.06
N ARG A 206 -16.30 14.18 14.09
CA ARG A 206 -17.01 14.28 12.82
C ARG A 206 -16.37 13.38 11.77
N VAL A 207 -17.18 12.56 11.14
CA VAL A 207 -16.74 11.64 10.09
C VAL A 207 -16.64 12.44 8.78
N ASN A 208 -15.50 12.33 8.10
CA ASN A 208 -15.31 12.92 6.78
C ASN A 208 -16.03 12.05 5.73
N PRO A 209 -16.98 12.59 4.93
CA PRO A 209 -17.62 11.85 3.84
C PRO A 209 -16.64 11.18 2.87
N GLU A 210 -15.49 11.80 2.58
CA GLU A 210 -14.47 11.23 1.71
C GLU A 210 -13.92 9.88 2.23
N PHE A 211 -13.86 9.70 3.55
CA PHE A 211 -13.41 8.44 4.14
C PHE A 211 -14.42 7.32 3.87
N ILE A 212 -15.72 7.62 3.92
CA ILE A 212 -16.77 6.66 3.57
C ILE A 212 -16.74 6.35 2.07
N GLN A 213 -16.49 7.35 1.22
CA GLN A 213 -16.33 7.11 -0.22
C GLN A 213 -15.17 6.15 -0.51
N LYS A 214 -14.02 6.31 0.17
CA LYS A 214 -12.88 5.37 0.05
C LYS A 214 -13.24 3.95 0.47
N LEU A 215 -13.95 3.78 1.59
CA LEU A 215 -14.46 2.47 2.04
C LEU A 215 -15.48 1.86 1.06
N ALA A 216 -16.36 2.68 0.49
CA ALA A 216 -17.35 2.25 -0.49
C ALA A 216 -16.70 1.83 -1.83
N ASN A 217 -15.69 2.57 -2.28
CA ASN A 217 -14.95 2.34 -3.52
C ASN A 217 -13.81 1.34 -3.40
N THR A 218 -13.62 0.71 -2.23
CA THR A 218 -12.59 -0.32 -2.06
C THR A 218 -12.75 -1.43 -3.11
N PRO A 219 -11.68 -1.81 -3.84
CA PRO A 219 -11.71 -2.92 -4.78
C PRO A 219 -12.18 -4.23 -4.14
N VAL A 220 -12.85 -5.08 -4.94
CA VAL A 220 -13.50 -6.32 -4.48
C VAL A 220 -12.54 -7.21 -3.67
N ARG A 221 -11.27 -7.30 -4.09
CA ARG A 221 -10.21 -8.07 -3.42
C ARG A 221 -10.08 -7.74 -1.92
N TRP A 222 -10.15 -6.46 -1.56
CA TRP A 222 -9.95 -5.99 -0.18
C TRP A 222 -11.25 -5.63 0.54
N LYS A 223 -12.40 -5.79 -0.12
CA LYS A 223 -13.71 -5.38 0.40
C LYS A 223 -14.02 -6.03 1.74
N LYS A 224 -13.70 -7.32 1.91
CA LYS A 224 -13.93 -8.03 3.19
C LYS A 224 -13.22 -7.35 4.37
N LEU A 225 -11.98 -6.89 4.16
CA LEU A 225 -11.17 -6.24 5.21
C LEU A 225 -11.71 -4.84 5.51
N THR A 226 -12.06 -4.05 4.48
CA THR A 226 -12.59 -2.69 4.69
C THR A 226 -14.02 -2.68 5.21
N MET A 227 -14.81 -3.73 4.98
CA MET A 227 -16.15 -3.86 5.55
C MET A 227 -16.13 -3.92 7.09
N LYS A 228 -15.11 -4.55 7.71
CA LYS A 228 -14.94 -4.52 9.16
C LYS A 228 -14.72 -3.09 9.68
N ILE A 229 -13.79 -2.37 9.05
CA ILE A 229 -13.51 -0.96 9.38
C ILE A 229 -14.77 -0.10 9.20
N SER A 230 -15.53 -0.35 8.13
CA SER A 230 -16.77 0.37 7.83
C SER A 230 -17.83 0.18 8.92
N ARG A 231 -17.99 -1.04 9.43
CA ARG A 231 -18.94 -1.33 10.53
C ARG A 231 -18.52 -0.68 11.83
N ALA A 232 -17.26 -0.87 12.23
CA ALA A 232 -16.70 -0.26 13.42
C ALA A 232 -16.83 1.27 13.40
N LEU A 233 -16.71 1.89 12.21
CA LEU A 233 -16.91 3.34 12.04
C LEU A 233 -18.35 3.76 12.34
N LEU A 234 -19.35 3.01 11.85
CA LEU A 234 -20.75 3.32 12.07
C LEU A 234 -21.19 3.04 13.51
N GLU A 235 -20.57 2.08 14.18
CA GLU A 235 -20.78 1.84 15.62
C GLU A 235 -20.16 2.95 16.48
N TRP A 236 -18.99 3.44 16.07
CA TRP A 236 -18.30 4.53 16.76
C TRP A 236 -18.98 5.90 16.55
N ALA A 237 -19.49 6.16 15.36
CA ALA A 237 -20.08 7.44 15.00
C ALA A 237 -21.46 7.66 15.67
N SER A 238 -21.76 8.91 16.07
CA SER A 238 -23.08 9.22 16.61
C SER A 238 -24.16 9.11 15.52
N ARG A 239 -25.38 8.70 15.90
CA ARG A 239 -26.52 8.61 14.96
C ARG A 239 -26.76 9.92 14.20
N LYS A 240 -26.68 11.07 14.89
CA LYS A 240 -26.82 12.40 14.28
C LYS A 240 -25.80 12.62 13.17
N GLU A 241 -24.57 12.16 13.37
CA GLU A 241 -23.50 12.30 12.40
C GLU A 241 -23.70 11.37 11.20
N ILE A 242 -24.16 10.15 11.44
CA ILE A 242 -24.51 9.19 10.37
C ILE A 242 -25.66 9.75 9.52
N ASP A 243 -26.72 10.25 10.14
CA ASP A 243 -27.87 10.82 9.43
C ASP A 243 -27.48 12.06 8.62
N ARG A 244 -26.62 12.94 9.18
CA ARG A 244 -26.05 14.08 8.46
C ARG A 244 -25.36 13.64 7.17
N ILE A 245 -24.45 12.67 7.25
CA ILE A 245 -23.71 12.18 6.08
C ILE A 245 -24.63 11.47 5.09
N ARG A 246 -25.61 10.71 5.56
CA ARG A 246 -26.61 10.06 4.70
C ARG A 246 -27.39 11.10 3.90
N ILE A 247 -27.85 12.17 4.53
CA ILE A 247 -28.54 13.28 3.85
C ILE A 247 -27.61 13.93 2.82
N ASP A 248 -26.36 14.21 3.20
CA ASP A 248 -25.35 14.78 2.29
C ASP A 248 -25.12 13.89 1.07
N PHE A 249 -25.05 12.56 1.23
CA PHE A 249 -24.91 11.61 0.12
C PHE A 249 -26.18 11.43 -0.70
N TYR A 250 -27.37 11.63 -0.16
CA TYR A 250 -28.61 11.57 -0.93
C TYR A 250 -28.94 12.89 -1.65
N SER A 251 -28.12 13.93 -1.47
CA SER A 251 -28.32 15.23 -2.13
C SER A 251 -28.16 15.18 -3.66
N THR A 252 -27.35 14.25 -4.20
CA THR A 252 -27.18 14.08 -5.66
C THR A 252 -27.25 12.61 -6.07
N VAL A 253 -27.58 12.37 -7.33
CA VAL A 253 -27.65 11.02 -7.90
C VAL A 253 -26.28 10.33 -7.86
N GLU A 254 -25.19 11.09 -8.07
CA GLU A 254 -23.82 10.59 -8.10
C GLU A 254 -23.35 10.11 -6.73
N THR A 255 -23.71 10.81 -5.65
CA THR A 255 -23.29 10.46 -4.29
C THR A 255 -24.24 9.48 -3.59
N ALA A 256 -25.45 9.27 -4.13
CA ALA A 256 -26.46 8.39 -3.53
C ALA A 256 -25.99 6.94 -3.37
N VAL A 257 -25.00 6.49 -4.16
CA VAL A 257 -24.38 5.17 -4.00
C VAL A 257 -23.71 5.00 -2.63
N TYR A 258 -23.15 6.07 -2.07
CA TYR A 258 -22.51 6.06 -0.75
C TYR A 258 -23.53 6.07 0.38
N GLY A 259 -24.68 6.73 0.19
CA GLY A 259 -25.82 6.63 1.11
C GLY A 259 -26.34 5.19 1.19
N ARG A 260 -26.53 4.54 0.03
CA ARG A 260 -26.93 3.13 -0.03
C ARG A 260 -25.92 2.19 0.62
N PHE A 261 -24.62 2.48 0.49
CA PHE A 261 -23.57 1.72 1.15
C PHE A 261 -23.72 1.75 2.69
N ILE A 262 -24.01 2.92 3.27
CA ILE A 262 -24.30 3.05 4.71
C ILE A 262 -25.55 2.26 5.07
N ASP A 263 -26.62 2.38 4.27
CA ASP A 263 -27.89 1.70 4.57
C ASP A 263 -27.75 0.17 4.57
N VAL A 264 -26.98 -0.39 3.63
CA VAL A 264 -26.67 -1.82 3.59
C VAL A 264 -25.90 -2.27 4.83
N LEU A 265 -24.95 -1.45 5.31
CA LEU A 265 -24.20 -1.73 6.53
C LEU A 265 -25.09 -1.73 7.78
N LEU A 266 -26.00 -0.75 7.89
CA LEU A 266 -26.93 -0.64 9.02
C LEU A 266 -28.02 -1.72 9.00
N ALA A 267 -28.45 -2.16 7.82
CA ALA A 267 -29.49 -3.19 7.66
C ALA A 267 -28.98 -4.63 7.81
N SER A 268 -27.66 -4.83 7.84
CA SER A 268 -27.05 -6.16 7.99
C SER A 268 -26.81 -6.47 9.48
N PRO A 269 -27.71 -7.19 10.19
CA PRO A 269 -27.43 -7.62 11.56
C PRO A 269 -26.20 -8.51 11.57
N GLU A 270 -25.35 -8.37 12.59
CA GLU A 270 -24.27 -9.31 12.81
C GLU A 270 -24.85 -10.73 12.95
N LYS A 271 -24.37 -11.67 12.14
CA LYS A 271 -24.22 -13.03 12.64
C LYS A 271 -23.06 -12.99 13.62
N SER A 272 -23.34 -12.58 14.86
CA SER A 272 -22.49 -12.87 16.00
C SER A 272 -22.33 -14.39 16.06
N SER A 273 -21.17 -14.87 15.61
CA SER A 273 -20.78 -16.27 15.70
C SER A 273 -19.36 -16.28 16.24
N THR A 274 -19.29 -16.45 17.56
CA THR A 274 -18.30 -17.22 18.35
C THR A 274 -16.97 -17.55 17.69
#